data_AF-A0A2N2VQ25-F1
#
_entry.id   AF-A0A2N2VQ25-F1
#
_cell.length_a   1.000
_cell.length_b   1.000
_cell.length_c   1.000
_cell.angle_alpha   90.00
_cell.angle_beta   90.00
_cell.angle_gamma   90.00
#
_symmetry.space_group_name_H-M   'P 1'
#
loop_
_entity.id
_entity.type
_entity.pdbx_description
1 polymer ?
#
loop_
_entity_poly.entity_id
_entity_poly.type
_entity_poly.pdbx_seq_one_letter_code
_entity_poly.pdbx_strand_id
1 'polypeptide(L)'
;MDKKVKDFNEALHELREQLKPYFAEFEEKCALDKKNQIEMLVKKLELNDMDINKTWPNPRYGVDILEYHYAISFIDFKDKNYWNAPSPVKLNEEKIQKIIKCSKFMARESLDAYVTKLQEKIGEKVSSALIRGDLWEHSVLEVKTVSGKEIMFRTQKIVNSSKYGKAFYQFPTRRVSR
;
A
#
# COMPACT_ATOMS: atom_id res chain seq x y z
N MET A 1 33.79 -3.47 1.81
CA MET A 1 32.60 -2.59 1.66
C MET A 1 33.06 -1.16 1.85
N ASP A 2 32.78 -0.28 0.89
CA ASP A 2 33.21 1.14 0.93
C ASP A 2 32.62 1.84 2.17
N LYS A 3 33.44 2.65 2.87
CA LYS A 3 33.03 3.42 4.05
C LYS A 3 31.77 4.25 3.77
N LYS A 4 31.67 4.86 2.58
CA LYS A 4 30.50 5.64 2.19
C LYS A 4 29.21 4.81 2.16
N VAL A 5 29.28 3.57 1.67
CA VAL A 5 28.14 2.65 1.61
C VAL A 5 27.73 2.21 3.02
N LYS A 6 28.70 1.97 3.90
CA LYS A 6 28.42 1.66 5.31
C LYS A 6 27.72 2.82 6.02
N ASP A 7 28.25 4.02 5.88
CA ASP A 7 27.71 5.23 6.53
C ASP A 7 26.28 5.53 6.03
N PHE A 8 26.00 5.32 4.73
CA PHE A 8 24.66 5.45 4.17
C PHE A 8 23.69 4.41 4.75
N ASN A 9 24.08 3.14 4.83
CA ASN A 9 23.23 2.07 5.34
C ASN A 9 22.93 2.26 6.84
N GLU A 10 23.89 2.74 7.63
CA GLU A 10 23.66 3.11 9.03
C GLU A 10 22.65 4.26 9.14
N ALA A 11 22.84 5.34 8.39
CA ALA A 11 21.92 6.48 8.38
C ALA A 11 20.49 6.07 7.96
N LEU A 12 20.40 5.20 6.95
CA LEU A 12 19.14 4.64 6.48
C LEU A 12 18.44 3.82 7.57
N HIS A 13 19.20 2.98 8.29
CA HIS A 13 18.66 2.18 9.38
C HIS A 13 18.16 3.05 10.54
N GLU A 14 18.95 4.05 10.96
CA GLU A 14 18.58 5.00 12.01
C GLU A 14 17.29 5.76 11.65
N LEU A 15 17.19 6.28 10.41
CA LEU A 15 15.98 6.97 9.94
C LEU A 15 14.77 6.02 9.91
N ARG A 16 14.96 4.77 9.49
CA ARG A 16 13.90 3.75 9.47
C ARG A 16 13.35 3.49 10.87
N GLU A 17 14.21 3.34 11.87
CA GLU A 17 13.78 3.10 13.25
C GLU A 17 13.04 4.31 13.83
N GLN A 18 13.46 5.54 13.52
CA GLN A 18 12.73 6.75 13.94
C GLN A 18 11.32 6.84 13.34
N LEU A 19 11.13 6.37 12.09
CA LEU A 19 9.85 6.44 11.39
C LEU A 19 8.97 5.19 11.59
N LYS A 20 9.48 4.15 12.26
CA LYS A 20 8.82 2.86 12.46
C LYS A 20 7.41 2.93 13.07
N PRO A 21 7.11 3.81 14.05
CA PRO A 21 5.75 3.92 14.58
C PRO A 21 4.72 4.31 13.52
N TYR A 22 5.06 5.30 12.67
CA TYR A 22 4.19 5.75 11.57
C TYR A 22 4.00 4.67 10.51
N PHE A 23 5.01 3.82 10.32
CA PHE A 23 4.97 2.72 9.36
C PHE A 23 4.04 1.61 9.80
N ALA A 24 4.09 1.25 11.09
CA ALA A 24 3.16 0.26 11.64
C ALA A 24 1.70 0.73 11.51
N GLU A 25 1.42 2.00 11.84
CA GLU A 25 0.09 2.58 11.65
C GLU A 25 -0.37 2.52 10.19
N PHE A 26 0.52 2.83 9.25
CA PHE A 26 0.19 2.76 7.82
C PHE A 26 -0.04 1.32 7.31
N GLU A 27 0.79 0.37 7.73
CA GLU A 27 0.60 -1.05 7.39
C GLU A 27 -0.78 -1.54 7.86
N GLU A 28 -1.22 -1.14 9.06
CA GLU A 28 -2.56 -1.45 9.57
C GLU A 28 -3.67 -0.74 8.80
N LYS A 29 -3.50 0.54 8.45
CA LYS A 29 -4.48 1.27 7.60
C LYS A 29 -4.66 0.57 6.25
N CYS A 30 -3.58 0.16 5.59
CA CYS A 30 -3.64 -0.60 4.33
C CYS A 30 -4.32 -1.96 4.46
N ALA A 31 -4.15 -2.63 5.60
CA ALA A 31 -4.83 -3.88 5.89
C ALA A 31 -6.33 -3.67 6.12
N LEU A 32 -6.69 -2.62 6.87
CA LEU A 32 -8.09 -2.22 7.12
C LEU A 32 -8.81 -1.83 5.83
N ASP A 33 -8.18 -1.01 4.98
CA ASP A 33 -8.74 -0.62 3.68
C ASP A 33 -9.00 -1.86 2.81
N LYS A 34 -8.07 -2.83 2.83
CA LYS A 34 -8.22 -4.08 2.10
C LYS A 34 -9.36 -4.94 2.64
N LYS A 35 -9.50 -5.00 3.98
CA LYS A 35 -10.60 -5.68 4.66
C LYS A 35 -11.95 -5.06 4.28
N ASN A 36 -12.06 -3.73 4.34
CA ASN A 36 -13.27 -3.00 3.96
C ASN A 36 -13.65 -3.25 2.49
N GLN A 37 -12.67 -3.27 1.59
CA GLN A 37 -12.90 -3.58 0.17
C GLN A 37 -13.45 -5.01 -0.03
N ILE A 38 -12.90 -5.99 0.68
CA ILE A 38 -13.41 -7.37 0.66
C ILE A 38 -14.83 -7.42 1.24
N GLU A 39 -15.08 -6.79 2.39
CA GLU A 39 -16.41 -6.76 3.02
C GLU A 39 -17.48 -6.15 2.10
N MET A 40 -17.15 -5.11 1.33
CA MET A 40 -18.07 -4.55 0.34
C MET A 40 -18.44 -5.56 -0.75
N LEU A 41 -17.46 -6.30 -1.27
CA LEU A 41 -17.68 -7.32 -2.30
C LEU A 41 -18.43 -8.54 -1.75
N VAL A 42 -18.14 -8.94 -0.51
CA VAL A 42 -18.87 -10.01 0.18
C VAL A 42 -20.34 -9.64 0.34
N LYS A 43 -20.66 -8.42 0.79
CA LYS A 43 -22.05 -7.94 0.85
C LYS A 43 -22.74 -7.99 -0.52
N LYS A 44 -22.02 -7.63 -1.59
CA LYS A 44 -22.56 -7.70 -2.96
C LYS A 44 -22.87 -9.14 -3.38
N LEU A 45 -22.01 -10.10 -3.02
CA LEU A 45 -22.22 -11.53 -3.24
C LEU A 45 -23.41 -12.06 -2.41
N GLU A 46 -23.51 -11.71 -1.14
CA GLU A 46 -24.59 -12.13 -0.24
C GLU A 46 -25.96 -11.67 -0.74
N LEU A 47 -26.06 -10.43 -1.23
CA LEU A 47 -27.28 -9.88 -1.87
C LEU A 47 -27.70 -10.64 -3.13
N ASN A 48 -26.80 -11.44 -3.71
CA ASN A 48 -27.01 -12.22 -4.91
C ASN A 48 -26.85 -13.72 -4.64
N ASP A 49 -27.25 -14.18 -3.45
CA ASP A 49 -27.30 -15.59 -3.06
C ASP A 49 -25.94 -16.31 -3.14
N MET A 50 -24.86 -15.55 -2.94
CA MET A 50 -23.48 -16.03 -3.10
C MET A 50 -23.20 -16.61 -4.51
N ASP A 51 -23.86 -16.08 -5.54
CA ASP A 51 -23.64 -16.44 -6.93
C ASP A 51 -22.83 -15.37 -7.67
N ILE A 52 -21.63 -15.75 -8.12
CA ILE A 52 -20.72 -14.80 -8.78
C ILE A 52 -21.22 -14.35 -10.16
N ASN A 53 -21.91 -15.22 -10.90
CA ASN A 53 -22.46 -14.90 -12.22
C ASN A 53 -23.71 -14.02 -12.11
N LYS A 54 -24.46 -14.13 -11.01
CA LYS A 54 -25.56 -13.20 -10.69
C LYS A 54 -25.03 -11.84 -10.25
N THR A 55 -23.94 -11.81 -9.48
CA THR A 55 -23.33 -10.57 -8.96
C THR A 55 -22.64 -9.75 -10.05
N TRP A 56 -21.91 -10.42 -10.95
CA TRP A 56 -21.28 -9.79 -12.11
C TRP A 56 -21.62 -10.59 -13.38
N PRO A 57 -22.79 -10.33 -13.99
CA PRO A 57 -23.18 -11.02 -15.21
C PRO A 57 -22.29 -10.60 -16.37
N ASN A 58 -21.50 -11.54 -16.89
CA ASN A 58 -20.69 -11.36 -18.11
C ASN A 58 -19.75 -10.12 -18.02
N PRO A 59 -18.74 -10.14 -17.12
CA PRO A 59 -17.85 -9.00 -16.88
C PRO A 59 -16.90 -8.85 -18.07
N ARG A 60 -17.23 -7.96 -19.01
CA ARG A 60 -16.44 -7.79 -20.25
C ARG A 60 -15.40 -6.67 -20.15
N TYR A 61 -15.71 -5.54 -19.50
CA TYR A 61 -14.81 -4.37 -19.43
C TYR A 61 -15.09 -3.50 -18.20
N GLY A 62 -14.11 -2.66 -17.82
CA GLY A 62 -14.31 -1.59 -16.85
C GLY A 62 -14.18 -1.99 -15.38
N VAL A 63 -14.98 -1.36 -14.51
CA VAL A 63 -14.93 -1.58 -13.05
C VAL A 63 -15.44 -2.99 -12.70
N ASP A 64 -16.44 -3.48 -13.43
CA ASP A 64 -17.05 -4.79 -13.17
C ASP A 64 -16.05 -5.95 -13.31
N ILE A 65 -15.16 -5.91 -14.31
CA ILE A 65 -14.15 -6.97 -14.49
C ILE A 65 -13.07 -6.92 -13.42
N LEU A 66 -12.72 -5.74 -12.91
CA LEU A 66 -11.76 -5.58 -11.83
C LEU A 66 -12.32 -6.10 -10.50
N GLU A 67 -13.56 -5.74 -10.17
CA GLU A 67 -14.26 -6.26 -8.99
C GLU A 67 -14.43 -7.77 -9.07
N TYR A 68 -14.84 -8.29 -10.22
CA TYR A 68 -15.00 -9.73 -10.46
C TYR A 68 -13.69 -10.49 -10.25
N HIS A 69 -12.60 -10.07 -10.89
CA HIS A 69 -11.29 -10.70 -10.70
C HIS A 69 -10.81 -10.59 -9.25
N TYR A 70 -11.11 -9.47 -8.60
CA TYR A 70 -10.75 -9.30 -7.20
C TYR A 70 -11.57 -10.24 -6.30
N ALA A 71 -12.87 -10.41 -6.55
CA ALA A 71 -13.72 -11.38 -5.85
C ALA A 71 -13.21 -12.82 -6.00
N ILE A 72 -12.84 -13.22 -7.22
CA ILE A 72 -12.27 -14.55 -7.50
C ILE A 72 -11.02 -14.84 -6.66
N SER A 73 -10.25 -13.81 -6.31
CA SER A 73 -9.01 -13.99 -5.55
C SER A 73 -9.22 -14.50 -4.12
N PHE A 74 -10.43 -14.41 -3.56
CA PHE A 74 -10.73 -14.80 -2.17
C PHE A 74 -11.90 -15.76 -1.97
N ILE A 75 -12.37 -16.38 -3.03
CA ILE A 75 -13.45 -17.37 -3.00
C ILE A 75 -13.01 -18.71 -3.55
N ASP A 76 -13.80 -19.74 -3.28
CA ASP A 76 -13.76 -21.04 -3.92
C ASP A 76 -15.08 -21.31 -4.65
N PHE A 77 -14.98 -21.86 -5.85
CA PHE A 77 -16.12 -22.34 -6.62
C PHE A 77 -16.61 -23.66 -6.02
N LYS A 78 -17.91 -23.78 -5.74
CA LYS A 78 -18.49 -25.05 -5.29
C LYS A 78 -18.57 -26.05 -6.44
N ASP A 79 -18.92 -25.57 -7.63
CA ASP A 79 -19.02 -26.35 -8.85
C ASP A 79 -18.28 -25.66 -10.01
N LYS A 80 -17.69 -26.45 -10.91
CA LYS A 80 -17.10 -25.95 -12.16
C LYS A 80 -18.20 -25.79 -13.20
N ASN A 81 -19.03 -24.75 -13.06
CA ASN A 81 -20.08 -24.47 -14.02
C ASN A 81 -19.59 -23.57 -15.17
N TYR A 82 -20.21 -23.74 -16.33
CA TYR A 82 -19.95 -22.94 -17.53
C TYR A 82 -20.52 -21.51 -17.40
N TRP A 83 -20.09 -20.62 -18.30
CA TRP A 83 -20.62 -19.26 -18.45
C TRP A 83 -22.15 -19.24 -18.52
N ASN A 84 -22.78 -18.31 -17.79
CA ASN A 84 -24.24 -18.09 -17.69
C ASN A 84 -25.08 -19.15 -16.96
N ALA A 85 -24.46 -20.10 -16.25
CA ALA A 85 -25.15 -20.94 -15.27
C ALA A 85 -24.93 -20.39 -13.84
N PRO A 86 -25.81 -20.70 -12.87
CA PRO A 86 -25.57 -20.38 -11.48
C PRO A 86 -24.19 -20.87 -11.04
N SER A 87 -23.40 -19.99 -10.43
CA SER A 87 -22.06 -20.32 -9.97
C SER A 87 -21.93 -19.95 -8.50
N PRO A 88 -22.49 -20.79 -7.62
CA PRO A 88 -22.43 -20.55 -6.19
C PRO A 88 -20.99 -20.70 -5.69
N VAL A 89 -20.57 -19.75 -4.87
CA VAL A 89 -19.21 -19.69 -4.32
C VAL A 89 -19.22 -19.80 -2.80
N LYS A 90 -18.06 -20.08 -2.23
CA LYS A 90 -17.80 -20.03 -0.78
C LYS A 90 -16.64 -19.08 -0.53
N LEU A 91 -16.72 -18.30 0.55
CA LEU A 91 -15.58 -17.49 0.98
C LEU A 91 -14.44 -18.42 1.43
N ASN A 92 -13.22 -18.07 1.03
CA ASN A 92 -12.02 -18.76 1.46
C ASN A 92 -11.25 -17.84 2.41
N GLU A 93 -11.38 -18.12 3.71
CA GLU A 93 -10.76 -17.33 4.78
C GLU A 93 -9.23 -17.28 4.66
N GLU A 94 -8.59 -18.38 4.29
CA GLU A 94 -7.14 -18.42 4.10
C GLU A 94 -6.68 -17.48 2.98
N LYS A 95 -7.41 -17.44 1.86
CA LYS A 95 -7.14 -16.50 0.76
C LYS A 95 -7.37 -15.05 1.19
N ILE A 96 -8.44 -14.78 1.95
CA ILE A 96 -8.70 -13.44 2.53
C ILE A 96 -7.50 -13.01 3.39
N GLN A 97 -7.07 -13.87 4.33
CA GLN A 97 -5.92 -13.57 5.19
C GLN A 97 -4.64 -13.37 4.38
N LYS A 98 -4.42 -14.16 3.32
CA LYS A 98 -3.28 -13.99 2.41
C LYS A 98 -3.31 -12.64 1.71
N ILE A 99 -4.47 -12.18 1.22
CA ILE A 99 -4.59 -10.86 0.58
C ILE A 99 -4.30 -9.73 1.56
N ILE A 100 -4.85 -9.80 2.78
CA ILE A 100 -4.60 -8.80 3.83
C ILE A 100 -3.11 -8.77 4.19
N LYS A 101 -2.49 -9.94 4.37
CA LYS A 101 -1.04 -10.06 4.62
C LYS A 101 -0.21 -9.49 3.47
N CYS A 102 -0.58 -9.79 2.22
CA CYS A 102 0.06 -9.21 1.04
C CYS A 102 -0.08 -7.68 1.02
N SER A 103 -1.21 -7.12 1.44
CA SER A 103 -1.40 -5.67 1.56
C SER A 103 -0.37 -5.04 2.51
N LYS A 104 -0.19 -5.62 3.70
CA LYS A 104 0.83 -5.17 4.67
C LYS A 104 2.25 -5.26 4.10
N PHE A 105 2.56 -6.37 3.44
CA PHE A 105 3.86 -6.55 2.80
C PHE A 105 4.14 -5.49 1.74
N MET A 106 3.17 -5.22 0.85
CA MET A 106 3.29 -4.19 -0.18
C MET A 106 3.41 -2.77 0.41
N ALA A 107 2.73 -2.51 1.53
CA ALA A 107 2.87 -1.27 2.28
C ALA A 107 4.30 -1.10 2.81
N ARG A 108 4.87 -2.15 3.44
CA ARG A 108 6.26 -2.15 3.91
C ARG A 108 7.27 -1.89 2.80
N GLU A 109 7.15 -2.59 1.66
CA GLU A 109 8.04 -2.37 0.52
C GLU A 109 7.97 -0.92 -0.01
N SER A 110 6.76 -0.35 -0.02
CA SER A 110 6.55 1.05 -0.43
C SER A 110 7.20 2.04 0.54
N LEU A 111 7.14 1.74 1.85
CA LEU A 111 7.79 2.53 2.89
C LEU A 111 9.31 2.44 2.82
N ASP A 112 9.87 1.24 2.61
CA ASP A 112 11.31 1.05 2.48
C ASP A 112 11.87 1.83 1.26
N ALA A 113 11.14 1.81 0.14
CA ALA A 113 11.45 2.63 -1.02
C ALA A 113 11.34 4.15 -0.74
N TYR A 114 10.38 4.56 0.08
CA TYR A 114 10.22 5.95 0.51
C TYR A 114 11.40 6.41 1.38
N VAL A 115 11.77 5.64 2.42
CA VAL A 115 12.88 6.00 3.33
C VAL A 115 14.21 6.05 2.58
N THR A 116 14.45 5.10 1.67
CA THR A 116 15.67 5.09 0.86
C THR A 116 15.81 6.38 0.06
N LYS A 117 14.76 6.77 -0.68
CA LYS A 117 14.74 8.03 -1.45
C LYS A 117 14.83 9.27 -0.58
N LEU A 118 14.27 9.21 0.63
CA LEU A 118 14.34 10.30 1.59
C LEU A 118 15.77 10.48 2.12
N GLN A 119 16.43 9.39 2.50
CA GLN A 119 17.82 9.40 2.98
C GLN A 119 18.78 9.89 1.88
N GLU A 120 18.59 9.47 0.63
CA GLU A 120 19.34 9.99 -0.53
C GLU A 120 19.24 11.52 -0.67
N LYS A 121 18.06 12.08 -0.40
CA LYS A 121 17.81 13.53 -0.48
C LYS A 121 18.34 14.31 0.73
N ILE A 122 18.34 13.70 1.91
CA ILE A 122 18.90 14.31 3.12
C ILE A 122 20.43 14.34 3.00
N GLY A 123 21.03 13.22 2.57
CA GLY A 123 22.47 13.10 2.32
C GLY A 123 23.35 13.06 3.58
N GLU A 124 22.76 12.97 4.76
CA GLU A 124 23.45 13.02 6.06
C GLU A 124 22.69 12.18 7.11
N LYS A 125 23.35 11.83 8.23
CA LYS A 125 22.69 11.21 9.38
C LYS A 125 21.65 12.15 10.01
N VAL A 126 20.54 11.55 10.45
CA VAL A 126 19.38 12.24 11.01
C VAL A 126 19.37 12.07 12.52
N SER A 127 19.40 13.19 13.26
CA SER A 127 19.28 13.17 14.73
C SER A 127 17.82 12.98 15.17
N SER A 128 16.86 13.51 14.42
CA SER A 128 15.43 13.35 14.71
C SER A 128 14.58 13.52 13.45
N ALA A 129 13.56 12.68 13.29
CA ALA A 129 12.55 12.76 12.25
C ALA A 129 11.14 12.66 12.85
N LEU A 130 10.26 13.57 12.47
CA LEU A 130 8.87 13.63 12.93
C LEU A 130 7.95 13.80 11.72
N ILE A 131 6.96 12.91 11.58
CA ILE A 131 5.89 13.06 10.60
C ILE A 131 4.67 13.67 11.30
N ARG A 132 4.12 14.74 10.74
CA ARG A 132 2.83 15.31 11.12
C ARG A 132 1.82 15.07 10.00
N GLY A 133 0.64 14.57 10.35
CA GLY A 133 -0.44 14.28 9.40
C GLY A 133 -0.38 12.86 8.83
N ASP A 134 -1.21 12.59 7.83
CA ASP A 134 -1.24 11.31 7.12
C ASP A 134 -0.10 11.28 6.09
N LEU A 135 0.81 10.31 6.21
CA LEU A 135 1.99 10.14 5.36
C LEU A 135 1.69 10.24 3.85
N TRP A 136 0.48 9.83 3.43
CA TRP A 136 0.07 9.67 2.05
C TRP A 136 -0.93 10.70 1.56
N GLU A 137 -1.74 11.24 2.43
CA GLU A 137 -2.76 12.19 2.01
C GLU A 137 -2.21 13.61 2.08
N HIS A 138 -1.65 14.03 3.22
CA HIS A 138 -0.98 15.33 3.40
C HIS A 138 -0.10 15.31 4.65
N SER A 139 1.19 15.06 4.48
CA SER A 139 2.12 15.00 5.61
C SER A 139 3.22 16.06 5.53
N VAL A 140 3.66 16.50 6.71
CA VAL A 140 4.85 17.31 6.88
C VAL A 140 5.86 16.48 7.67
N LEU A 141 6.97 16.15 7.03
CA LEU A 141 8.10 15.52 7.65
C LEU A 141 9.12 16.60 8.07
N GLU A 142 9.35 16.70 9.36
CA GLU A 142 10.37 17.54 9.99
C GLU A 142 11.60 16.67 10.30
N VAL A 143 12.76 17.04 9.75
CA VAL A 143 14.04 16.34 9.91
C VAL A 143 15.06 17.30 10.51
N LYS A 144 15.79 16.84 11.51
CA LYS A 144 17.00 17.50 12.02
C LYS A 144 18.20 16.59 11.78
N THR A 145 19.24 17.09 11.14
CA THR A 145 20.48 16.34 10.91
C THR A 145 21.41 16.46 12.11
N VAL A 146 22.42 15.58 12.17
CA VAL A 146 23.46 15.65 13.22
C VAL A 146 24.29 16.94 13.14
N SER A 147 24.42 17.56 11.96
CA SER A 147 25.00 18.90 11.78
C SER A 147 24.13 20.04 12.31
N GLY A 148 22.90 19.76 12.79
CA GLY A 148 21.96 20.75 13.31
C GLY A 148 21.07 21.41 12.25
N LYS A 149 21.18 20.99 10.98
CA LYS A 149 20.35 21.50 9.89
C LYS A 149 18.93 20.98 10.02
N GLU A 150 17.97 21.90 9.98
CA GLU A 150 16.55 21.58 9.91
C GLU A 150 16.09 21.51 8.44
N ILE A 151 15.37 20.45 8.11
CA ILE A 151 14.85 20.18 6.78
C ILE A 151 13.39 19.79 6.92
N MET A 152 12.52 20.46 6.18
CA MET A 152 11.11 20.11 6.11
C MET A 152 10.77 19.58 4.72
N PHE A 153 10.04 18.47 4.69
CA PHE A 153 9.51 17.89 3.47
C PHE A 153 7.99 17.86 3.57
N ARG A 154 7.31 18.40 2.55
CA ARG A 154 5.89 18.12 2.36
C ARG A 154 5.76 16.86 1.53
N THR A 155 4.96 15.90 2.00
CA THR A 155 4.67 14.68 1.24
C THR A 155 3.20 14.63 0.89
N GLN A 156 2.96 14.23 -0.35
CA GLN A 156 1.63 13.95 -0.87
C GLN A 156 1.78 12.78 -1.83
N LYS A 157 0.92 11.77 -1.71
CA LYS A 157 0.90 10.64 -2.63
C LYS A 157 0.54 11.13 -4.03
N ILE A 158 1.45 10.95 -4.97
CA ILE A 158 1.14 11.04 -6.39
C ILE A 158 1.01 9.61 -6.91
N VAL A 159 -0.17 9.26 -7.41
CA VAL A 159 -0.36 8.00 -8.13
C VAL A 159 0.07 8.22 -9.57
N ASN A 160 1.09 7.50 -10.00
CA ASN A 160 1.58 7.54 -11.38
C ASN A 160 1.51 6.13 -11.99
N SER A 161 1.57 6.02 -13.32
CA SER A 161 1.53 4.75 -14.03
C SER A 161 2.82 4.55 -14.81
N SER A 162 3.41 3.36 -14.72
CA SER A 162 4.58 3.00 -15.53
C SER A 162 4.22 2.94 -17.02
N LYS A 163 5.23 2.89 -17.90
CA LYS A 163 5.04 2.66 -19.34
C LYS A 163 4.21 1.39 -19.64
N TYR A 164 4.21 0.42 -18.73
CA TYR A 164 3.44 -0.82 -18.83
C TYR A 164 2.09 -0.77 -18.09
N GLY A 165 1.62 0.42 -17.70
CA GLY A 165 0.34 0.60 -17.02
C GLY A 165 0.31 0.19 -15.55
N LYS A 166 1.45 -0.20 -14.95
CA LYS A 166 1.50 -0.55 -13.52
C LYS A 166 1.47 0.74 -12.70
N ALA A 167 0.41 0.93 -11.92
CA ALA A 167 0.33 2.04 -10.97
C ALA A 167 1.42 1.90 -9.89
N PHE A 168 2.07 3.01 -9.56
CA PHE A 168 3.03 3.09 -8.47
C PHE A 168 2.91 4.45 -7.77
N TYR A 169 3.32 4.49 -6.51
CA TYR A 169 3.34 5.73 -5.76
C TYR A 169 4.65 6.47 -5.99
N GLN A 170 4.53 7.71 -6.47
CA GLN A 170 5.63 8.65 -6.54
C GLN A 170 5.59 9.54 -5.30
N PHE A 171 6.76 9.72 -4.69
CA PHE A 171 6.92 10.49 -3.46
C PHE A 171 7.69 11.78 -3.76
N PRO A 172 6.99 12.88 -4.10
CA PRO A 172 7.62 14.17 -4.20
C PRO A 172 8.00 14.65 -2.79
N THR A 173 9.16 14.25 -2.29
CA THR A 173 9.77 14.90 -1.13
C THR A 173 10.36 16.23 -1.63
N ARG A 174 9.50 17.25 -1.72
CA ARG A 174 9.92 18.63 -2.00
C ARG A 174 10.39 19.23 -0.69
N ARG A 175 11.66 19.64 -0.66
CA ARG A 175 12.20 20.43 0.43
C ARG A 175 11.50 21.79 0.42
N VAL A 176 10.94 22.19 1.54
CA VAL A 176 10.36 23.53 1.70
C VAL A 176 11.29 24.36 2.58
N SER A 177 11.48 25.63 2.24
CA SER A 177 12.09 26.58 3.16
C SER A 177 11.11 26.88 4.28
N ARG A 178 11.64 26.98 5.50
CA ARG A 178 10.87 27.49 6.63
C ARG A 178 10.71 29.00 6.50
#